data_AF-A0A916VHA1-F1
#
_entry.id   AF-A0A916VHA1-F1
#
_cell.length_a   1.000
_cell.length_b   1.000
_cell.length_c   1.000
_cell.angle_alpha   90.00
_cell.angle_beta   90.00
_cell.angle_gamma   90.00
#
_symmetry.space_group_name_H-M   'P 1'
#
loop_
_entity.id
_entity.type
_entity.pdbx_description
1 polymer ?
#
loop_
_entity_poly.entity_id
_entity_poly.type
_entity_poly.pdbx_seq_one_letter_code
_entity_poly.pdbx_strand_id
1 'polypeptide(L)' 'MHFICIDSEKHKVIKIIQNRFKKSILKYFGKYSPQARESVETVTMDLNCYYPDAVRACFPNAKVV' A
#
# COMPACT_ATOMS: atom_id res chain seq x y z
N MET A 1 -0.26 -13.44 10.00
CA MET A 1 0.68 -12.46 9.44
C MET A 1 -0.11 -11.29 8.86
N HIS A 2 0.24 -10.07 9.27
CA HIS A 2 -0.51 -8.84 8.99
C HIS A 2 0.21 -7.97 7.94
N PHE A 3 -0.52 -7.06 7.28
CA PHE A 3 0.08 -6.02 6.43
C PHE A 3 0.12 -4.72 7.22
N ILE A 4 1.31 -4.12 7.35
CA ILE A 4 1.55 -2.96 8.20
C ILE A 4 1.88 -1.76 7.31
N CYS A 5 1.09 -0.70 7.43
CA CYS A 5 1.34 0.58 6.78
C CYS A 5 2.07 1.49 7.76
N ILE A 6 3.20 2.06 7.32
CA ILE A 6 4.07 2.90 8.12
C ILE A 6 4.25 4.24 7.40
N ASP A 7 4.25 5.31 8.17
CA ASP A 7 4.67 6.65 7.72
C ASP A 7 6.18 6.64 7.48
N SER A 8 6.62 6.92 6.25
CA SER A 8 8.04 6.84 5.88
C SER A 8 8.92 7.87 6.57
N GLU A 9 8.37 9.03 6.97
CA GLU A 9 9.14 10.11 7.61
C GLU A 9 9.14 9.97 9.14
N LYS A 10 7.97 9.68 9.71
CA LYS A 10 7.79 9.64 11.17
C LYS A 10 8.02 8.25 11.75
N HIS A 11 8.20 7.24 10.90
CA HIS A 11 8.31 5.82 11.27
C HIS A 11 7.17 5.34 12.19
N LYS A 12 5.97 5.92 12.03
CA LYS A 12 4.79 5.57 12.83
C LYS A 12 3.91 4.60 12.09
N VAL A 13 3.40 3.60 12.81
CA VAL A 13 2.37 2.70 12.29
C VAL A 13 1.09 3.51 12.07
N ILE A 14 0.70 3.66 10.81
CA ILE A 14 -0.55 4.33 10.43
C ILE A 14 -1.70 3.32 10.48
N LYS A 15 -1.44 2.10 10.01
CA LYS A 15 -2.48 1.07 9.92
C LYS A 15 -1.91 -0.34 10.00
N ILE A 16 -2.65 -1.22 10.65
CA ILE A 16 -2.47 -2.66 10.55
C ILE A 16 -3.71 -3.23 9.85
N ILE A 17 -3.49 -3.88 8.70
CA ILE A 17 -4.51 -4.68 8.01
C ILE A 17 -4.33 -6.13 8.47
N GLN A 18 -5.41 -6.72 8.97
CA GLN A 18 -5.37 -8.02 9.66
C GLN A 18 -4.86 -9.19 8.82
N ASN A 19 -4.79 -9.07 7.49
CA ASN A 19 -4.17 -10.08 6.66
C ASN A 19 -3.42 -9.43 5.49
N ARG A 20 -2.57 -10.22 4.84
CA ARG A 20 -1.73 -9.83 3.70
C ARG A 20 -2.32 -10.18 2.33
N PHE A 21 -3.60 -10.56 2.27
CA PHE A 21 -4.20 -10.97 1.01
C PHE A 21 -4.42 -9.76 0.11
N LYS A 22 -4.10 -9.91 -1.19
CA LYS A 22 -4.31 -8.88 -2.22
C LYS A 22 -5.71 -8.27 -2.14
N LYS A 23 -6.76 -9.09 -1.98
CA LYS A 23 -8.15 -8.62 -1.84
C LYS A 23 -8.36 -7.68 -0.65
N SER A 24 -7.71 -7.94 0.48
CA SER A 24 -7.85 -7.10 1.68
C SER A 24 -7.07 -5.79 1.56
N ILE A 25 -5.89 -5.82 0.93
CA ILE A 25 -5.10 -4.63 0.62
C ILE A 25 -5.88 -3.73 -0.35
N LEU A 26 -6.37 -4.28 -1.46
CA LEU A 26 -7.19 -3.56 -2.44
C LEU A 26 -8.46 -2.98 -1.81
N LYS A 27 -9.17 -3.75 -0.99
CA LYS A 27 -10.38 -3.29 -0.29
C LYS A 27 -10.10 -2.15 0.68
N TYR A 28 -8.94 -2.16 1.34
CA TYR A 28 -8.57 -1.09 2.26
C TYR A 28 -8.26 0.20 1.52
N PHE A 29 -7.36 0.14 0.52
CA PHE A 29 -6.95 1.32 -0.22
C PHE A 29 -8.01 1.83 -1.20
N GLY A 30 -8.91 0.97 -1.68
CA GLY A 30 -10.04 1.37 -2.52
C GLY A 30 -11.05 2.31 -1.82
N LYS A 31 -10.93 2.54 -0.51
CA LYS A 31 -11.74 3.54 0.21
C LYS A 31 -11.28 4.98 -0.03
N TYR A 32 -10.05 5.16 -0.50
CA TYR A 32 -9.51 6.49 -0.85
C TYR A 32 -9.93 6.86 -2.27
N SER A 33 -10.09 8.16 -2.52
CA SER A 33 -10.47 8.66 -3.85
C SER A 33 -9.40 8.28 -4.89
N PRO A 34 -9.78 8.12 -6.18
CA PRO A 34 -8.82 7.88 -7.25
C PRO A 34 -7.70 8.92 -7.27
N GLN A 35 -8.03 10.20 -7.11
CA GLN A 35 -7.08 11.31 -7.10
C GLN A 35 -6.04 11.16 -5.98
N ALA A 36 -6.48 10.79 -4.76
CA ALA A 36 -5.56 10.58 -3.64
C ALA A 36 -4.64 9.37 -3.83
N ARG A 37 -5.09 8.36 -4.58
CA ARG A 37 -4.27 7.18 -4.89
C ARG A 37 -3.29 7.45 -6.04
N GLU A 38 -3.70 8.25 -7.00
CA GLU A 38 -2.87 8.69 -8.13
C GLU A 38 -1.81 9.71 -7.73
N SER A 39 -2.02 10.44 -6.63
CA SER A 39 -1.04 11.39 -6.07
C SER A 39 0.07 10.74 -5.24
N VAL A 40 0.07 9.41 -5.08
CA VAL A 40 1.15 8.71 -4.36
C VAL A 40 2.38 8.62 -5.25
N GLU A 41 3.50 9.19 -4.79
CA GLU A 41 4.73 9.27 -5.58
C GLU A 41 5.65 8.06 -5.39
N THR A 42 5.75 7.55 -4.16
CA THR A 42 6.66 6.45 -3.81
C THR A 42 6.00 5.45 -2.88
N VAL A 43 6.36 4.17 -3.05
CA VAL A 43 5.96 3.07 -2.16
C VAL A 43 7.18 2.21 -1.89
N THR A 44 7.58 2.13 -0.62
CA THR A 44 8.52 1.13 -0.12
C THR A 44 7.73 -0.05 0.43
N MET A 45 8.13 -1.27 0.06
CA MET A 45 7.49 -2.49 0.53
C MET A 45 8.53 -3.56 0.86
N ASP A 46 8.13 -4.58 1.61
CA ASP A 46 8.97 -5.76 1.78
C ASP A 46 9.14 -6.53 0.46
N LEU A 47 10.11 -7.44 0.40
CA LEU A 47 10.46 -8.18 -0.83
C LEU A 47 9.48 -9.32 -1.17
N ASN A 48 8.24 -9.25 -0.69
CA ASN A 48 7.22 -10.23 -1.03
C ASN A 48 6.77 -10.06 -2.49
N CYS A 49 7.01 -11.09 -3.30
CA CYS A 49 6.72 -11.09 -4.74
C CYS A 49 5.26 -10.82 -5.11
N TYR A 50 4.31 -10.98 -4.18
CA TYR A 50 2.88 -10.74 -4.43
C TYR A 50 2.45 -9.29 -4.30
N TYR A 51 3.23 -8.44 -3.62
CA TYR A 51 2.85 -7.05 -3.35
C TYR A 51 3.00 -6.09 -4.54
N PRO A 52 3.99 -6.22 -5.45
CA PRO A 52 4.10 -5.33 -6.61
C PRO A 52 2.80 -5.21 -7.40
N ASP A 53 2.08 -6.32 -7.61
CA ASP A 53 0.80 -6.31 -8.33
C ASP A 53 -0.33 -5.64 -7.54
N ALA A 54 -0.34 -5.78 -6.21
CA ALA A 54 -1.32 -5.11 -5.36
C ALA A 54 -1.05 -3.60 -5.30
N VAL A 55 0.22 -3.22 -5.19
CA VAL A 55 0.66 -1.83 -5.10
C VAL A 55 0.39 -1.09 -6.41
N ARG A 56 0.73 -1.67 -7.57
CA ARG A 56 0.41 -1.06 -8.88
C ARG A 56 -1.09 -0.85 -9.09
N ALA A 57 -1.93 -1.77 -8.60
CA ALA A 57 -3.38 -1.63 -8.68
C ALA A 57 -3.93 -0.57 -7.71
N CYS A 58 -3.31 -0.39 -6.55
CA CYS A 58 -3.67 0.66 -5.60
C CYS A 58 -3.19 2.04 -6.07
N PHE A 59 -1.93 2.14 -6.49
CA PHE A 59 -1.17 3.37 -6.69
C PHE A 59 -0.46 3.34 -8.06
N PRO A 60 -1.18 3.67 -9.15
CA PRO A 60 -0.68 3.44 -10.51
C PRO A 60 0.53 4.30 -10.90
N ASN A 61 0.67 5.49 -10.30
CA ASN A 61 1.75 6.44 -10.62
C ASN A 61 2.94 6.34 -9.66
N ALA A 62 2.86 5.49 -8.64
CA ALA A 62 3.87 5.41 -7.61
C ALA A 62 5.11 4.63 -8.08
N LYS A 63 6.30 5.13 -7.75
CA LYS A 63 7.57 4.42 -7.92
C LYS A 63 7.79 3.48 -6.74
N VAL A 64 8.19 2.24 -7.04
CA VAL A 64 8.66 1.31 -6.01
C VAL A 64 10.14 1.56 -5.78
N VAL A 65 10.52 1.88 -4.54
CA VAL A 65 11.89 2.20 -4.10
C VAL A 65 12.37 1.26 -3.01
#